data_AF-J9GDU2-F1
#
_entry.id   AF-J9GDU2-F1
#
_cell.length_a   1.000
_cell.length_b   1.000
_cell.length_c   1.000
_cell.angle_alpha   90.00
_cell.angle_beta   90.00
_cell.angle_gamma   90.00
#
_symmetry.space_group_name_H-M   'P 1'
#
loop_
_entity.id
_entity.type
_entity.pdbx_description
1 polymer ?
#
loop_
_entity_poly.entity_id
_entity_poly.type
_entity_poly.pdbx_seq_one_letter_code
_entity_poly.pdbx_strand_id
1 'polypeptide(L)' 'MQVAHAGTREDPIPWQHNMVLENGKFYTDKGVLYECIRDSGIGMVYDLKDLVSGGYVKEV' A
#
# COMPACT_ATOMS: atom_id res chain seq x y z
N MET A 1 -15.45 9.79 -14.30
CA MET A 1 -14.15 10.31 -13.86
C MET A 1 -13.48 9.19 -13.08
N GLN A 2 -12.35 8.65 -13.56
CA GLN A 2 -11.61 7.63 -12.79
C GLN A 2 -11.04 8.33 -11.56
N VAL A 3 -11.57 8.02 -10.38
CA VAL A 3 -11.00 8.48 -9.11
C VAL A 3 -9.74 7.66 -8.90
N ALA A 4 -8.60 8.18 -9.37
CA ALA A 4 -7.31 7.66 -8.98
C ALA A 4 -7.14 8.02 -7.51
N HIS A 5 -7.18 7.01 -6.63
CA HIS A 5 -6.94 7.25 -5.21
C HIS A 5 -5.59 7.91 -5.05
N ALA A 6 -5.53 9.02 -4.31
CA ALA A 6 -4.32 9.81 -4.17
C ALA A 6 -3.20 9.04 -3.46
N GLY A 7 -3.56 7.99 -2.70
CA GLY A 7 -2.63 7.24 -1.87
C GLY A 7 -2.17 8.09 -0.69
N THR A 8 -3.08 8.86 -0.09
CA THR A 8 -2.81 9.65 1.11
C THR A 8 -3.57 9.06 2.30
N ARG A 9 -3.24 9.50 3.51
CA ARG A 9 -3.99 9.10 4.72
C ARG A 9 -5.50 9.39 4.65
N GLU A 10 -5.89 10.42 3.88
CA GLU A 10 -7.30 10.83 3.71
C GLU A 10 -7.99 10.08 2.56
N ASP A 11 -7.22 9.63 1.58
CA ASP A 11 -7.69 8.84 0.43
C ASP A 11 -6.71 7.69 0.13
N PRO A 12 -6.71 6.64 0.98
CA PRO A 12 -5.78 5.54 0.84
C PRO A 12 -6.16 4.64 -0.32
N ILE A 13 -5.15 4.07 -0.98
CA ILE A 13 -5.37 3.16 -2.09
C ILE A 13 -5.81 1.80 -1.52
N PRO A 14 -6.98 1.27 -1.89
CA PRO A 14 -7.35 -0.08 -1.50
C PRO A 14 -6.34 -1.07 -2.10
N TRP A 15 -5.66 -1.82 -1.23
CA TRP A 15 -4.64 -2.76 -1.63
C TRP A 15 -5.23 -3.89 -2.47
N GLN A 16 -4.55 -4.21 -3.56
CA GLN A 16 -4.87 -5.38 -4.37
C GLN A 16 -3.59 -6.13 -4.71
N HIS A 17 -3.69 -7.46 -4.78
CA HIS A 17 -2.59 -8.28 -5.26
C HIS A 17 -2.15 -7.85 -6.66
N ASN A 18 -0.85 -7.95 -6.91
CA ASN A 18 -0.20 -7.52 -8.14
C ASN A 18 -0.15 -5.99 -8.34
N MET A 19 -0.32 -5.20 -7.26
CA MET A 19 -0.05 -3.76 -7.27
C MET A 19 1.39 -3.45 -6.88
N VAL A 20 1.93 -2.41 -7.51
CA VAL A 20 3.26 -1.87 -7.18
C VAL A 20 3.12 -0.96 -5.96
N LEU A 21 3.96 -1.20 -4.96
CA LEU A 21 4.13 -0.29 -3.83
C LEU A 21 4.96 0.91 -4.27
N GLU A 22 4.42 2.10 -4.04
CA GLU A 22 5.08 3.38 -4.29
C GLU A 22 5.40 4.06 -2.96
N ASN A 23 6.68 4.35 -2.73
CA ASN A 23 7.13 4.99 -1.50
C ASN A 23 6.43 6.34 -1.25
N GLY A 24 5.94 6.53 -0.03
CA GLY A 24 5.18 7.71 0.39
C GLY A 24 3.68 7.61 0.16
N LYS A 25 3.18 6.55 -0.49
CA LYS A 25 1.73 6.30 -0.61
C LYS A 25 1.17 5.48 0.55
N PHE A 26 -0.10 5.70 0.83
CA PHE A 26 -0.88 4.99 1.83
C PHE A 26 -1.80 3.99 1.15
N TYR A 27 -1.81 2.77 1.69
CA TYR A 27 -2.63 1.67 1.23
C TYR A 27 -3.52 1.17 2.36
N THR A 28 -4.73 0.72 2.04
CA THR A 28 -5.66 0.15 3.01
C THR A 28 -5.97 -1.30 2.65
N ASP A 29 -5.74 -2.23 3.57
CA ASP A 29 -6.12 -3.64 3.42
C ASP A 29 -7.03 -4.05 4.57
N LYS A 30 -8.23 -4.56 4.22
CA LYS A 30 -9.25 -5.03 5.18
C LYS A 30 -9.56 -4.04 6.32
N GLY A 31 -9.43 -2.73 6.06
CA GLY A 31 -9.68 -1.66 7.03
C GLY A 31 -8.46 -1.24 7.88
N VAL A 32 -7.29 -1.83 7.62
CA VAL A 32 -6.01 -1.44 8.24
C VAL A 32 -5.24 -0.56 7.26
N LEU A 33 -4.68 0.54 7.76
CA LEU A 33 -3.90 1.49 6.97
C LEU A 33 -2.41 1.14 7.02
N TYR A 34 -1.73 1.26 5.89
CA TYR A 34 -0.31 1.01 5.76
C TYR A 34 0.35 2.11 4.95
N GLU A 35 1.45 2.65 5.46
CA GLU A 35 2.31 3.59 4.76
C GLU A 35 3.41 2.82 4.04
N CYS A 36 3.55 3.05 2.74
CA CYS A 36 4.63 2.48 1.98
C CYS A 36 5.94 3.24 2.26
N ILE A 37 6.84 2.58 2.99
CA ILE A 37 8.15 3.13 3.36
C ILE A 37 9.25 2.75 2.38
N ARG A 38 8.95 1.86 1.41
CA ARG A 38 9.88 1.43 0.38
C ARG A 38 9.15 0.99 -0.88
N ASP A 39 9.59 1.50 -2.03
CA ASP A 39 9.08 1.06 -3.32
C ASP A 39 9.44 -0.41 -3.58
N SER A 40 8.50 -1.14 -4.16
CA SER A 40 8.74 -2.54 -4.53
C SER A 40 9.32 -2.66 -5.94
N GLY A 41 9.05 -1.69 -6.82
CA GLY A 41 9.40 -1.73 -8.23
C GLY A 41 8.63 -2.78 -9.06
N ILE A 42 8.01 -3.76 -8.41
CA ILE A 42 7.21 -4.83 -9.00
C ILE A 42 5.87 -4.98 -8.27
N GLY A 43 4.91 -5.64 -8.92
CA GLY A 43 3.61 -5.95 -8.32
C GLY A 43 3.76 -6.97 -7.20
N MET A 44 3.43 -6.61 -5.97
CA MET A 44 3.46 -7.55 -4.85
C MET A 44 2.17 -8.39 -4.84
N VAL A 45 2.32 -9.70 -4.70
CA VAL A 45 1.19 -10.65 -4.59
C VAL A 45 0.86 -11.02 -3.14
N TYR A 46 1.60 -10.48 -2.19
CA TYR A 46 1.43 -10.73 -0.75
C TYR A 46 0.49 -9.70 -0.11
N ASP A 47 -0.13 -10.06 1.01
CA ASP A 47 -0.87 -9.10 1.84
C ASP A 47 0.08 -8.05 2.45
N LEU A 48 -0.44 -6.83 2.68
CA LEU A 48 0.34 -5.75 3.29
C LEU A 48 0.92 -6.15 4.64
N LYS A 49 0.21 -6.96 5.42
CA LYS A 49 0.68 -7.47 6.71
C LYS A 49 2.00 -8.25 6.61
N ASP A 50 2.19 -9.01 5.54
CA ASP A 50 3.45 -9.75 5.31
C ASP A 50 4.58 -8.79 4.90
N LEU A 51 4.23 -7.79 4.09
CA LEU A 51 5.13 -6.71 3.66
C LEU A 51 5.55 -5.78 4.81
N VAL A 52 4.76 -5.67 5.89
CA VAL A 52 5.18 -5.01 7.13
C VAL A 52 6.36 -5.74 7.76
N SER A 53 6.29 -7.06 7.86
CA SER A 53 7.38 -7.88 8.37
C SER A 53 8.63 -7.79 7.48
N GLY A 54 8.42 -7.69 6.16
CA GLY A 54 9.47 -7.46 5.17
C GLY A 54 10.07 -6.05 5.16
N GLY A 55 9.49 -5.09 5.89
CA GLY A 55 9.96 -3.70 5.94
C GLY A 55 9.71 -2.90 4.66
N TYR A 56 8.71 -3.28 3.87
CA TYR A 56 8.29 -2.54 2.67
C TYR A 56 7.21 -1.49 2.99
N VAL A 57 6.32 -1.85 3.92
CA VAL A 57 5.25 -0.98 4.40
C VAL A 57 5.25 -0.96 5.91
N LYS A 58 4.58 0.02 6.50
CA LYS A 58 4.43 0.17 7.94
C LYS A 58 2.95 0.35 8.26
N GLU A 59 2.43 -0.43 9.20
CA GLU A 59 1.07 -0.24 9.73
C GLU A 59 0.98 1.11 10.47
N VAL A 60 -0.09 1.87 10.22
CA VAL A 60 -0.32 3.23 10.75
C VAL A 60 -1.63 3.31 11.52
#